data_AF-A0A2R6CGQ9-F1
#
_entry.id   AF-A0A2R6CGQ9-F1
#
_cell.length_a   1.000
_cell.length_b   1.000
_cell.length_c   1.000
_cell.angle_alpha   90.00
_cell.angle_beta   90.00
_cell.angle_gamma   90.00
#
_symmetry.space_group_name_H-M   'P 1'
#
loop_
_entity.id
_entity.type
_entity.pdbx_description
1 polymer ?
#
loop_
_entity_poly.entity_id
_entity_poly.type
_entity_poly.pdbx_seq_one_letter_code
_entity_poly.pdbx_strand_id
1 'polypeptide(L)' 'MARSFYSHIRDAWKNPDDGKLAELQWQRTQEWRDQGAVERVDRPTRLDRARSLGYKAK' A
#
# COMPACT_ATOMS: atom_id res chain seq x y z
N MET A 1 13.17 -20.34 8.16
CA MET A 1 13.38 -18.88 8.33
C MET A 1 12.03 -18.20 8.46
N ALA A 2 11.84 -17.35 9.47
CA ALA A 2 10.59 -16.61 9.65
C ALA A 2 10.47 -15.48 8.61
N ARG A 3 9.28 -15.30 8.03
CA ARG A 3 9.00 -14.19 7.12
C ARG A 3 8.86 -12.88 7.89
N SER A 4 9.37 -11.80 7.32
CA SER A 4 9.20 -10.46 7.90
C SER A 4 7.82 -9.91 7.57
N PHE A 5 7.28 -9.03 8.43
CA PHE A 5 6.02 -8.33 8.15
C PHE A 5 6.00 -7.65 6.77
N TYR A 6 7.11 -7.00 6.39
CA TYR A 6 7.25 -6.35 5.09
C TYR A 6 7.19 -7.32 3.91
N SER A 7 7.64 -8.56 4.09
CA SER A 7 7.54 -9.58 3.02
C SER A 7 6.10 -9.96 2.72
N HIS A 8 5.21 -9.96 3.72
CA HIS A 8 3.78 -10.21 3.50
C HIS A 8 3.11 -9.08 2.70
N ILE A 9 3.44 -7.82 3.02
CA ILE A 9 2.96 -6.68 2.24
C ILE A 9 3.48 -6.79 0.80
N ARG A 10 4.77 -7.07 0.63
CA ARG A 10 5.37 -7.24 -0.71
C ARG A 10 4.69 -8.33 -1.52
N ASP A 11 4.43 -9.48 -0.89
CA ASP A 11 3.79 -10.63 -1.53
C ASP A 11 2.35 -10.30 -1.94
N ALA A 12 1.56 -9.63 -1.09
CA ALA A 12 0.22 -9.19 -1.44
C ALA A 12 0.23 -8.27 -2.67
N TRP A 13 1.18 -7.33 -2.74
CA TRP A 13 1.30 -6.39 -3.86
C TRP A 13 1.87 -6.99 -5.16
N LYS A 14 2.23 -8.28 -5.20
CA LYS A 14 2.60 -8.96 -6.46
C LYS A 14 1.38 -9.17 -7.36
N ASN A 15 0.21 -9.44 -6.76
CA ASN A 15 -1.06 -9.65 -7.45
C ASN A 15 -2.12 -8.72 -6.83
N PRO A 16 -2.12 -7.41 -7.18
CA PRO A 16 -2.99 -6.42 -6.54
C PRO A 16 -4.48 -6.62 -6.82
N ASP A 17 -4.82 -7.33 -7.90
CA ASP A 17 -6.20 -7.60 -8.33
C ASP A 17 -6.76 -8.90 -7.75
N ASP A 18 -6.05 -9.54 -6.82
CA ASP A 18 -6.50 -10.77 -6.16
C ASP A 18 -6.71 -10.60 -4.64
N GLY A 19 -7.63 -11.42 -4.11
CA GLY A 19 -7.93 -11.57 -2.70
C GLY A 19 -8.26 -10.26 -1.97
N LYS A 20 -7.78 -10.16 -0.72
CA LYS A 20 -8.08 -9.02 0.18
C LYS A 20 -7.52 -7.69 -0.31
N LEU A 21 -6.46 -7.70 -1.11
CA LEU A 21 -5.87 -6.45 -1.63
C LEU A 21 -6.74 -5.87 -2.74
N ALA A 22 -7.33 -6.71 -3.58
CA ALA A 22 -8.26 -6.28 -4.63
C ALA A 22 -9.48 -5.56 -4.05
N GLU A 23 -10.12 -6.17 -3.05
CA GLU A 23 -11.27 -5.58 -2.36
C GLU A 23 -10.90 -4.25 -1.68
N LEU A 24 -9.75 -4.21 -1.00
CA LEU A 24 -9.25 -2.99 -0.37
C LEU A 24 -8.96 -1.88 -1.39
N GLN A 25 -8.40 -2.21 -2.55
CA GLN A 25 -8.15 -1.26 -3.62
C GLN A 25 -9.45 -0.79 -4.29
N TRP A 26 -10.44 -1.66 -4.44
CA TRP A 26 -11.76 -1.28 -4.94
C TRP A 26 -12.46 -0.27 -4.03
N GLN A 27 -12.38 -0.45 -2.71
CA GLN A 27 -12.89 0.53 -1.74
C GLN A 27 -12.12 1.85 -1.80
N ARG A 28 -10.78 1.80 -1.73
CA ARG A 28 -9.92 3.00 -1.75
C ARG A 28 -10.09 3.83 -3.01
N THR A 29 -10.18 3.20 -4.18
CA THR A 29 -10.31 3.92 -5.44
C THR A 29 -11.64 4.65 -5.58
N GLN A 30 -12.69 4.26 -4.84
CA GLN A 30 -13.92 5.06 -4.77
C GLN A 30 -13.65 6.37 -4.04
N GLU A 31 -13.06 6.30 -2.84
CA GLU A 31 -12.69 7.50 -2.08
C GLU A 31 -11.69 8.40 -2.81
N TRP A 32 -10.69 7.81 -3.48
CA TRP A 32 -9.66 8.57 -4.20
C TRP A 32 -10.17 9.25 -5.47
N ARG A 33 -11.29 8.80 -6.04
CA ARG A 33 -11.90 9.49 -7.19
C ARG A 33 -12.54 10.82 -6.81
N ASP A 34 -12.92 10.98 -5.54
CA ASP A 34 -13.51 12.21 -5.02
C ASP A 34 -12.46 13.19 -4.47
N GLN A 35 -11.18 12.79 -4.45
CA GLN A 35 -10.05 13.58 -3.96
C GLN A 35 -9.48 14.51 -5.05
N GLY A 36 -8.61 15.44 -4.65
CA GLY A 36 -7.93 16.34 -5.57
C GLY A 36 -6.87 15.65 -6.45
N ALA A 37 -6.27 16.42 -7.36
CA ALA A 37 -5.25 15.90 -8.28
C ALA A 37 -3.98 15.41 -7.57
N VAL A 38 -3.63 16.01 -6.42
CA VAL A 38 -2.47 15.63 -5.60
C VAL A 38 -2.85 15.77 -4.14
N GLU A 39 -2.90 14.65 -3.44
CA GLU A 39 -3.20 14.60 -2.00
C GLU A 39 -1.98 14.18 -1.19
N ARG A 40 -1.75 14.88 -0.08
CA ARG A 40 -0.75 14.48 0.91
C ARG A 40 -1.36 13.41 1.82
N VAL A 41 -0.68 12.28 1.95
CA VAL A 41 -1.06 11.20 2.88
C VAL A 41 -0.09 11.09 4.04
N ASP A 42 -0.61 10.81 5.24
CA ASP A 42 0.22 10.71 6.46
C ASP A 42 1.10 9.47 6.49
N ARG A 43 0.63 8.37 5.91
CA ARG A 43 1.31 7.07 5.91
C ARG A 43 1.35 6.48 4.48
N PRO A 44 2.45 5.82 4.09
CA PRO A 44 2.51 5.17 2.79
C PRO A 44 1.52 4.00 2.70
N THR A 45 0.76 3.94 1.60
CA THR A 45 -0.11 2.79 1.27
C THR A 45 0.69 1.48 1.15
N ARG A 46 1.96 1.58 0.73
CA ARG A 46 2.93 0.48 0.64
C ARG A 46 4.15 0.74 1.52
N LEU A 47 4.05 0.35 2.79
CA LEU A 47 5.13 0.58 3.75
C LEU A 47 6.43 -0.16 3.39
N ASP A 48 6.33 -1.39 2.89
CA ASP A 48 7.50 -2.19 2.48
C ASP A 48 8.30 -1.49 1.37
N ARG A 49 7.60 -0.98 0.36
CA ARG A 49 8.22 -0.30 -0.79
C ARG A 49 8.75 1.06 -0.36
N ALA A 50 7.98 1.84 0.40
CA ALA A 50 8.41 3.14 0.90
C ALA A 50 9.71 3.01 1.70
N ARG A 51 9.80 2.07 2.65
CA ARG A 51 11.03 1.88 3.44
C ARG A 51 12.21 1.44 2.59
N SER A 52 12.00 0.60 1.57
CA SER A 52 13.08 0.23 0.63
C SER A 52 13.61 1.40 -0.19
N LEU A 53 12.79 2.44 -0.41
CA LEU A 53 13.17 3.67 -1.12
C LEU A 53 13.71 4.76 -0.18
N GLY A 54 13.84 4.47 1.13
CA GLY A 54 14.41 5.39 2.11
C GLY A 54 13.41 6.12 3.00
N TYR A 55 12.11 5.83 2.91
CA TYR A 55 11.11 6.38 3.85
C TYR A 55 11.47 6.03 5.29
N LYS A 56 11.51 7.04 6.14
CA LYS A 56 11.61 6.93 7.60
C LYS A 56 10.44 7.68 8.21
N ALA A 57 9.75 7.05 9.15
CA ALA A 57 8.82 7.77 10.01
C ALA A 57 9.64 8.61 10.99
N LYS A 58 9.80 9.89 10.68
CA LYS A 58 10.55 10.88 11.46
C LYS A 58 9.67 12.10 11.66
#